data_AF-A0A132NB62-F1
#
_entry.id   AF-A0A132NB62-F1
#
_cell.length_a   1.000
_cell.length_b   1.000
_cell.length_c   1.000
_cell.angle_alpha   90.00
_cell.angle_beta   90.00
_cell.angle_gamma   90.00
#
_symmetry.space_group_name_H-M   'P 1'
#
loop_
_entity.id
_entity.type
_entity.pdbx_description
1 polymer ?
#
loop_
_entity_poly.entity_id
_entity_poly.type
_entity_poly.pdbx_seq_one_letter_code
_entity_poly.pdbx_strand_id
1 'polypeptide(L)'
;MAAIRVPRLGPGRPRTRPDHLVADKGYSSRKIRTWLRVRGIAHTIPERADQVRHRRARGRRGGRPPAFDRQIYQRRNVIERCFNRLKQFRAVATRYDKTATSYQATVTLACLLLWLRTL
;
A
#
# COMPACT_ATOMS: atom_id res chain seq x y z
N MET A 1 3.67 -1.19 -14.16
CA MET A 1 3.50 -2.25 -13.13
C MET A 1 4.27 -3.54 -13.43
N ALA A 2 5.27 -3.52 -14.31
CA ALA A 2 6.13 -4.68 -14.58
C ALA A 2 7.01 -5.10 -13.38
N ALA A 3 7.06 -4.28 -12.32
CA ALA A 3 7.91 -4.49 -11.14
C ALA A 3 7.28 -5.39 -10.05
N ILE A 4 5.95 -5.56 -10.01
CA ILE A 4 5.34 -6.43 -8.99
C ILE A 4 5.46 -7.88 -9.45
N ARG A 5 6.20 -8.69 -8.69
CA ARG A 5 6.36 -10.13 -8.90
C ARG A 5 5.92 -10.87 -7.65
N VAL A 6 4.87 -11.67 -7.80
CA VAL A 6 4.37 -12.56 -6.75
C VAL A 6 4.92 -13.96 -7.05
N PRO A 7 5.75 -14.53 -6.15
CA PRO A 7 6.32 -15.85 -6.35
C PRO A 7 5.20 -16.90 -6.43
N ARG A 8 5.46 -17.97 -7.20
CA ARG A 8 4.58 -19.15 -7.26
C ARG A 8 5.24 -20.28 -6.48
N LEU A 9 4.43 -21.08 -5.80
CA LEU A 9 4.83 -22.40 -5.32
C LEU A 9 4.73 -23.34 -6.53
N GLY A 10 5.82 -23.47 -7.30
CA GLY A 10 5.89 -24.33 -8.48
C GLY A 10 6.55 -23.68 -9.71
N PRO A 11 6.75 -24.45 -10.80
CA PRO A 11 7.41 -23.96 -12.01
C PRO A 11 6.59 -22.86 -12.71
N GLY A 12 7.30 -21.99 -13.44
CA GLY A 12 6.71 -20.97 -14.30
C GLY A 12 6.97 -19.52 -13.85
N ARG A 13 6.58 -18.56 -14.71
CA ARG A 13 6.88 -17.13 -14.50
C ARG A 13 6.10 -16.56 -13.30
N PRO A 14 6.75 -15.75 -12.42
CA PRO A 14 6.07 -15.07 -11.33
C PRO A 14 4.80 -14.34 -11.79
N ARG A 15 3.77 -14.36 -10.95
CA ARG A 15 2.52 -13.64 -11.24
C ARG A 15 2.77 -12.14 -11.09
N THR A 16 2.10 -11.35 -11.92
CA THR A 16 2.12 -9.87 -11.82
C THR A 16 0.87 -9.31 -11.14
N ARG A 17 -0.04 -10.21 -10.72
CA ARG A 17 -1.32 -9.90 -10.07
C ARG A 17 -1.32 -10.48 -8.65
N PRO A 18 -1.36 -9.62 -7.62
CA PRO A 18 -1.53 -10.07 -6.24
C PRO A 18 -2.96 -10.57 -6.00
N ASP A 19 -3.13 -11.45 -5.02
CA ASP A 19 -4.45 -11.97 -4.64
C ASP A 19 -5.27 -10.90 -3.93
N HIS A 20 -4.63 -10.12 -3.05
CA HIS A 20 -5.28 -9.03 -2.33
C HIS A 20 -4.37 -7.81 -2.14
N LEU A 21 -4.91 -6.60 -2.31
CA LEU A 21 -4.24 -5.32 -2.07
C LEU A 21 -4.80 -4.63 -0.82
N VAL A 22 -3.93 -4.25 0.12
CA VAL A 22 -4.28 -3.35 1.22
C VAL A 22 -3.64 -2.00 0.96
N ALA A 23 -4.42 -0.91 1.01
CA ALA A 23 -3.90 0.45 0.81
C ALA A 23 -4.57 1.45 1.76
N ASP A 24 -3.89 2.58 1.98
CA ASP A 24 -4.41 3.66 2.82
C ASP A 24 -5.57 4.43 2.16
N LYS A 25 -6.35 5.18 2.96
CA LYS A 25 -7.41 6.07 2.48
C LYS A 25 -6.94 7.08 1.44
N GLY A 26 -5.63 7.37 1.40
CA GLY A 26 -4.99 8.11 0.31
C GLY A 26 -5.40 7.63 -1.09
N TYR A 27 -5.57 6.32 -1.24
CA TYR A 27 -5.86 5.61 -2.50
C TYR A 27 -7.34 5.25 -2.69
N SER A 28 -8.26 5.90 -1.97
CA SER A 28 -9.70 5.57 -1.99
C SER A 28 -10.43 5.91 -3.30
N SER A 29 -9.74 6.52 -4.28
CA SER A 29 -10.36 7.06 -5.49
C SER A 29 -11.11 6.00 -6.30
N ARG A 30 -12.20 6.43 -6.96
CA ARG A 30 -13.00 5.55 -7.82
C ARG A 30 -12.18 4.94 -8.95
N LYS A 31 -11.26 5.72 -9.54
CA LYS A 31 -10.34 5.27 -10.61
C LYS A 31 -9.49 4.09 -10.15
N ILE A 32 -8.87 4.19 -8.97
CA ILE A 32 -8.04 3.11 -8.41
C ILE A 32 -8.88 1.85 -8.18
N ARG A 33 -10.03 1.98 -7.51
CA ARG A 33 -10.91 0.83 -7.23
C ARG A 33 -11.45 0.16 -8.49
N THR A 34 -11.82 0.94 -9.50
CA THR A 34 -12.27 0.40 -10.79
C THR A 34 -11.15 -0.35 -11.49
N TRP A 35 -9.95 0.22 -11.53
CA TRP A 35 -8.79 -0.43 -12.12
C TRP A 35 -8.46 -1.77 -11.42
N LEU A 36 -8.55 -1.83 -10.09
CA LEU A 36 -8.36 -3.07 -9.32
C LEU A 36 -9.43 -4.12 -9.65
N ARG A 37 -10.70 -3.70 -9.76
CA ARG A 37 -11.80 -4.58 -10.16
C ARG A 37 -11.61 -5.15 -11.56
N VAL A 38 -11.24 -4.32 -12.54
CA VAL A 38 -10.97 -4.76 -13.92
C VAL A 38 -9.84 -5.80 -13.97
N ARG A 39 -8.84 -5.69 -13.10
CA ARG A 39 -7.76 -6.69 -12.98
C ARG A 39 -8.11 -7.90 -12.09
N GLY A 40 -9.30 -7.95 -11.49
CA GLY A 40 -9.69 -9.01 -10.56
C GLY A 40 -8.83 -9.06 -9.29
N ILE A 41 -8.33 -7.92 -8.83
CA ILE A 41 -7.53 -7.81 -7.60
C ILE A 41 -8.49 -7.45 -6.45
N ALA A 42 -8.65 -8.37 -5.50
CA ALA A 42 -9.39 -8.09 -4.27
C ALA A 42 -8.66 -6.96 -3.50
N HIS A 43 -9.39 -6.05 -2.88
CA HIS A 43 -8.75 -4.92 -2.22
C HIS A 43 -9.52 -4.42 -1.01
N THR A 44 -8.76 -4.04 0.02
CA THR A 44 -9.26 -3.36 1.20
C THR A 44 -8.62 -1.99 1.27
N ILE A 45 -9.43 -0.98 0.98
CA ILE A 45 -9.04 0.42 1.03
C ILE A 45 -10.17 1.13 1.78
N PRO A 46 -9.89 1.87 2.86
CA PRO A 46 -10.90 2.64 3.55
C PRO A 46 -11.38 3.83 2.69
N GLU A 47 -12.62 4.27 2.91
CA GLU A 47 -13.10 5.52 2.36
C GLU A 47 -12.55 6.71 3.15
N ARG A 48 -12.36 7.85 2.48
CA ARG A 48 -12.10 9.11 3.17
C ARG A 48 -13.40 9.68 3.74
N ALA A 49 -13.31 10.41 4.86
CA ALA A 49 -14.49 10.89 5.59
C ALA A 49 -15.36 11.86 4.76
N ASP A 50 -14.74 12.71 3.96
CA ASP A 50 -15.37 13.58 2.97
C ASP A 50 -16.16 12.77 1.93
N GLN A 51 -15.56 11.71 1.38
CA GLN A 51 -16.22 10.83 0.40
C GLN A 51 -17.46 10.15 1.00
N VAL A 52 -17.36 9.71 2.26
CA VAL A 52 -18.51 9.15 3.00
C VAL A 52 -19.60 10.22 3.18
N ARG A 53 -19.24 11.44 3.59
CA ARG A 53 -20.19 12.56 3.75
C ARG A 53 -20.87 12.91 2.43
N HIS A 54 -20.13 13.10 1.34
CA HIS A 54 -20.69 13.41 0.03
C HIS A 54 -21.58 12.28 -0.50
N ARG A 55 -21.22 11.03 -0.25
CA ARG A 55 -22.06 9.87 -0.59
C ARG A 55 -23.39 9.92 0.16
N ARG A 56 -23.35 10.14 1.47
CA ARG A 56 -24.54 10.24 2.33
C ARG A 56 -25.42 11.43 1.94
N ALA A 57 -24.83 12.59 1.66
CA ALA A 57 -25.54 13.80 1.23
C ALA A 57 -26.33 13.60 -0.08
N ARG A 58 -25.86 12.70 -0.97
CA ARG A 58 -26.57 12.32 -2.21
C ARG A 58 -27.73 11.34 -1.99
N GLY A 59 -27.98 10.88 -0.76
CA GLY A 59 -29.07 9.96 -0.42
C GLY A 59 -29.04 8.69 -1.29
N ARG A 60 -30.18 8.35 -1.92
CA ARG A 60 -30.30 7.18 -2.81
C ARG A 60 -29.36 7.24 -4.03
N ARG A 61 -29.07 8.45 -4.55
CA ARG A 61 -28.11 8.66 -5.65
C ARG A 61 -26.65 8.49 -5.22
N GLY A 62 -26.40 8.35 -3.90
CA GLY A 62 -25.09 8.13 -3.32
C GLY A 62 -24.44 6.80 -3.70
N GLY A 63 -25.25 5.76 -3.88
CA GLY A 63 -24.80 4.39 -4.09
C GLY A 63 -24.31 3.70 -2.81
N ARG A 64 -24.03 2.40 -2.94
CA ARG A 64 -23.56 1.54 -1.85
C ARG A 64 -22.14 1.91 -1.41
N PRO A 65 -21.82 1.92 -0.10
CA PRO A 65 -20.44 2.04 0.35
C PRO A 65 -19.58 0.89 -0.20
N PRO A 66 -18.29 1.13 -0.51
CA PRO A 66 -17.34 0.07 -0.79
C PRO A 66 -17.24 -0.93 0.38
N ALA A 67 -17.04 -2.20 0.05
CA ALA A 67 -16.73 -3.21 1.06
C ALA A 67 -15.41 -2.86 1.77
N PHE A 68 -15.38 -3.04 3.09
CA PHE A 68 -14.22 -2.80 3.93
C PHE A 68 -14.13 -3.89 4.99
N ASP A 69 -13.02 -4.65 4.96
CA ASP A 69 -12.72 -5.67 5.95
C ASP A 69 -11.70 -5.14 6.96
N ARG A 70 -12.13 -4.99 8.21
CA ARG A 70 -11.29 -4.47 9.29
C ARG A 70 -10.18 -5.44 9.68
N GLN A 71 -10.40 -6.75 9.63
CA GLN A 71 -9.39 -7.74 9.99
C GLN A 71 -8.27 -7.76 8.96
N ILE A 72 -8.61 -7.71 7.67
CA ILE A 72 -7.61 -7.61 6.60
C ILE A 72 -6.84 -6.29 6.69
N TYR A 73 -7.54 -5.19 6.99
CA TYR A 73 -6.90 -3.87 7.10
C TYR A 73 -5.86 -3.80 8.23
N GLN A 74 -6.05 -4.52 9.34
CA GLN A 74 -5.07 -4.59 10.44
C GLN A 74 -3.70 -5.11 9.99
N ARG A 75 -3.64 -5.92 8.92
CA ARG A 75 -2.36 -6.42 8.37
C ARG A 75 -1.44 -5.30 7.88
N ARG A 76 -1.98 -4.09 7.62
CA ARG A 76 -1.19 -2.90 7.29
C ARG A 76 -0.17 -2.54 8.37
N ASN A 77 -0.41 -2.91 9.63
CA ASN A 77 0.49 -2.64 10.75
C ASN A 77 1.93 -3.15 10.52
N VAL A 78 2.12 -4.21 9.72
CA VAL A 78 3.45 -4.69 9.34
C VAL A 78 4.23 -3.62 8.58
N ILE A 79 3.60 -3.01 7.58
CA ILE A 79 4.19 -1.94 6.78
C ILE A 79 4.38 -0.67 7.61
N GLU A 80 3.43 -0.34 8.47
CA GLU A 80 3.55 0.85 9.35
C GLU A 80 4.73 0.73 10.31
N ARG A 81 4.90 -0.43 10.96
CA ARG A 81 6.05 -0.69 11.82
C ARG A 81 7.37 -0.65 11.04
N CYS A 82 7.38 -1.18 9.82
CA CYS A 82 8.55 -1.11 8.94
C CYS A 82 8.93 0.34 8.63
N PHE A 83 7.99 1.16 8.16
CA PHE A 83 8.24 2.57 7.89
C PHE A 83 8.62 3.36 9.14
N ASN A 84 8.04 3.03 10.30
CA ASN A 84 8.41 3.66 11.56
C ASN A 84 9.89 3.40 11.91
N ARG A 85 10.36 2.15 11.75
CA ARG A 85 11.77 1.79 11.92
C ARG A 85 12.68 2.50 10.92
N LEU A 86 12.28 2.58 9.65
CA LEU A 86 13.04 3.32 8.63
C LEU A 86 13.14 4.81 8.97
N LYS A 87 12.10 5.40 9.56
CA LYS A 87 12.11 6.80 9.99
C LYS A 87 12.98 7.06 11.22
N GLN A 88 13.47 6.05 11.93
CA GLN A 88 14.48 6.24 12.97
C GLN A 88 15.82 6.71 12.38
N PHE A 89 16.07 6.41 11.10
CA PHE A 89 17.21 6.94 10.37
C PHE A 89 16.88 8.35 9.88
N ARG A 90 17.43 9.37 10.54
CA ARG A 90 17.15 10.79 10.25
C ARG A 90 17.33 11.14 8.76
N ALA A 91 18.37 10.62 8.11
CA ALA A 91 18.62 10.83 6.68
C ALA A 91 17.46 10.35 5.79
N VAL A 92 16.85 9.21 6.13
CA VAL A 92 15.68 8.67 5.43
C VAL A 92 14.42 9.48 5.76
N ALA A 93 14.20 9.80 7.02
CA ALA A 93 12.99 10.51 7.47
C ALA A 93 12.86 11.91 6.84
N THR A 94 13.96 12.66 6.81
CA THR A 94 13.97 14.04 6.30
C THR A 94 14.27 14.12 4.81
N ARG A 95 14.77 13.03 4.19
CA ARG A 95 15.17 12.98 2.77
C ARG A 95 16.21 14.05 2.43
N TYR A 96 17.36 14.01 3.13
CA TYR A 96 18.46 14.96 2.88
C TYR A 96 19.16 14.76 1.53
N ASP A 97 19.05 13.57 0.96
CA ASP A 97 19.65 13.24 -0.34
C ASP A 97 19.04 14.05 -1.48
N LYS A 98 19.90 14.72 -2.26
CA LYS A 98 19.48 15.55 -3.40
C LYS A 98 19.06 14.74 -4.62
N THR A 99 19.66 13.57 -4.84
CA THR A 99 19.38 12.72 -6.00
C THR A 99 18.52 11.52 -5.60
N ALA A 100 17.71 11.03 -6.55
CA ALA A 100 16.92 9.82 -6.35
C ALA A 100 17.82 8.60 -6.08
N THR A 101 18.97 8.52 -6.75
CA THR A 101 19.94 7.43 -6.61
C THR A 101 20.56 7.41 -5.21
N SER A 102 21.02 8.55 -4.71
CA SER A 102 21.58 8.67 -3.36
C SER A 102 20.53 8.32 -2.30
N TYR A 103 19.30 8.85 -2.44
CA TYR A 103 18.21 8.52 -1.53
C TYR A 103 17.89 7.02 -1.52
N GLN A 104 17.85 6.39 -2.70
CA GLN A 104 17.63 4.95 -2.82
C GLN A 104 18.75 4.15 -2.13
N ALA A 105 20.01 4.56 -2.27
CA ALA A 105 21.14 3.94 -1.59
C ALA A 105 21.00 4.05 -0.06
N THR A 106 20.66 5.23 0.46
CA THR A 106 20.41 5.46 1.90
C THR A 106 19.28 4.59 2.43
N VAL A 107 18.16 4.49 1.71
CA VAL A 107 17.04 3.61 2.08
C VAL A 107 17.47 2.14 2.07
N THR A 108 18.24 1.72 1.06
CA THR A 108 18.73 0.34 0.95
C THR A 108 19.65 -0.02 2.11
N LEU A 109 20.56 0.88 2.48
CA LEU A 109 21.44 0.70 3.63
C LEU A 109 20.65 0.62 4.94
N ALA A 110 19.66 1.49 5.15
CA ALA A 110 18.80 1.44 6.33
C ALA A 110 18.02 0.11 6.42
N CYS A 111 17.49 -0.38 5.30
CA CYS A 111 16.83 -1.69 5.23
C CYS A 111 17.79 -2.83 5.59
N LEU A 112 19.02 -2.82 5.06
CA LEU A 112 20.07 -3.80 5.38
C LEU A 112 20.40 -3.81 6.87
N LEU A 113 20.60 -2.64 7.47
CA LEU A 113 20.88 -2.52 8.90
C LEU A 113 19.71 -3.01 9.78
N LEU A 114 18.46 -2.77 9.36
CA LEU A 114 17.29 -3.32 10.05
C LEU A 114 17.22 -4.84 9.93
N TRP A 115 17.58 -5.40 8.77
CA TRP A 115 17.61 -6.84 8.55
C TRP A 115 18.67 -7.54 9.40
N LEU A 116 19.89 -6.98 9.43
CA LEU A 116 21.00 -7.53 10.23
C LEU A 116 20.72 -7.53 11.73
N ARG A 117 19.89 -6.62 12.24
CA ARG A 117 19.46 -6.61 13.65
C ARG A 117 18.41 -7.68 13.98
N THR A 118 17.81 -8.29 12.97
CA THR A 118 16.78 -9.34 13.13
C THR A 118 17.32 -10.75 12.90
N LEU A 119 18.56 -10.86 12.43
CA LEU A 119 19.35 -12.08 12.46
C LEU A 119 19.96 -12.25 13.85
#